data_AF-A0A0J1B4S5-F1
#
_entry.id   AF-A0A0J1B4S5-F1
#
_cell.length_a   1.000
_cell.length_b   1.000
_cell.length_c   1.000
_cell.angle_alpha   90.00
_cell.angle_beta   90.00
_cell.angle_gamma   90.00
#
_symmetry.space_group_name_H-M   'P 1'
#
loop_
_entity.id
_entity.type
_entity.pdbx_description
1 polymer ?
#
loop_
_entity_poly.entity_id
_entity_poly.type
_entity_poly.pdbx_seq_one_letter_code
_entity_poly.pdbx_strand_id
1 'polypeptide(L)'
;MTSYQPFLIWLLFALISIPLAGVAWSTRKQSRELMATTDFTPKTTYEGPLVEDDDGTRSQTLTVSTVTSVSAWQVVRLGPFAIVVHAREWAANAVLLAIVLMGIGLAGLLHFPTQSP
;
A
#
# COMPACT_ATOMS: atom_id res chain seq x y z
N MET A 1 10.59 20.30 38.12
CA MET A 1 9.63 20.55 37.03
C MET A 1 9.53 19.27 36.22
N THR A 2 8.44 18.53 36.36
CA THR A 2 8.17 17.32 35.58
C THR A 2 8.01 17.72 34.12
N SER A 3 8.89 17.24 33.25
CA SER A 3 8.84 17.50 31.82
C SER A 3 7.66 16.74 31.20
N TYR A 4 6.49 17.37 31.14
CA TYR A 4 5.31 16.86 30.44
C TYR A 4 5.43 16.97 28.90
N GLN A 5 6.45 17.67 28.41
CA GLN A 5 6.72 17.87 26.98
C GLN A 5 6.77 16.58 26.14
N PRO A 6 7.53 15.52 26.50
CA PRO A 6 7.54 14.29 25.72
C PRO A 6 6.15 13.65 25.63
N PHE A 7 5.41 13.57 26.73
CA PHE A 7 4.08 12.96 26.74
C PHE A 7 3.10 13.70 25.81
N LEU A 8 3.11 15.04 25.81
CA LEU A 8 2.28 15.85 24.91
C LEU A 8 2.64 15.62 23.43
N ILE A 9 3.92 15.52 23.11
CA ILE A 9 4.38 15.23 21.74
C ILE A 9 3.88 13.85 21.28
N TRP A 10 4.02 12.82 22.13
CA TRP A 10 3.52 11.48 21.84
C TRP A 10 2.00 11.42 21.70
N LEU A 11 1.26 12.20 22.48
CA LEU A 11 -0.19 12.32 22.36
C LEU A 11 -0.62 12.97 21.03
N LEU A 12 0.11 13.99 20.57
CA LEU A 12 -0.13 14.62 19.26
C LEU A 12 0.14 13.63 18.11
N PHE A 13 1.22 12.85 18.19
CA PHE A 13 1.49 11.78 17.23
C PHE A 13 0.38 10.72 17.25
N ALA A 14 -0.10 10.33 18.43
CA ALA A 14 -1.23 9.41 18.57
C ALA A 14 -2.50 9.95 17.87
N LEU A 15 -2.81 11.23 18.03
CA LEU A 15 -4.00 11.84 17.45
C LEU A 15 -3.97 11.84 15.91
N ILE A 16 -2.78 12.08 15.32
CA ILE A 16 -2.58 12.07 13.85
C ILE A 16 -2.51 10.64 13.31
N SER A 17 -2.08 9.67 14.12
CA SER A 17 -1.96 8.27 13.70
C SER A 17 -3.30 7.60 13.37
N ILE A 18 -4.39 7.99 14.04
CA ILE A 18 -5.72 7.39 13.86
C ILE A 18 -6.28 7.64 12.44
N PRO A 19 -6.35 8.89 11.94
CA PRO A 19 -6.79 9.12 10.56
C PRO A 19 -5.84 8.49 9.53
N LEU A 20 -4.52 8.47 9.83
CA LEU A 20 -3.54 7.80 8.97
C LEU A 20 -3.75 6.28 8.92
N ALA A 21 -4.11 5.63 10.04
CA ALA A 21 -4.44 4.22 10.09
C ALA A 21 -5.65 3.91 9.21
N GLY A 22 -6.69 4.76 9.25
CA GLY A 22 -7.87 4.61 8.40
C GLY A 22 -7.54 4.72 6.91
N VAL A 23 -6.73 5.72 6.53
CA VAL A 23 -6.24 5.89 5.15
C VAL A 23 -5.40 4.68 4.71
N ALA A 24 -4.46 4.25 5.54
CA ALA A 24 -3.58 3.12 5.24
C ALA A 24 -4.37 1.80 5.11
N TRP A 25 -5.35 1.57 5.99
CA TRP A 25 -6.20 0.40 5.92
C TRP A 25 -7.06 0.38 4.65
N SER A 26 -7.70 1.50 4.31
CA SER A 26 -8.51 1.62 3.10
C SER A 26 -7.67 1.43 1.84
N THR A 27 -6.50 2.06 1.76
CA THR A 27 -5.61 1.93 0.59
C THR A 27 -5.08 0.51 0.44
N ARG A 28 -4.78 -0.17 1.55
CA ARG A 28 -4.43 -1.61 1.55
C ARG A 28 -5.57 -2.47 1.00
N LYS A 29 -6.80 -2.25 1.48
CA LYS A 29 -7.97 -3.01 1.02
C LYS A 29 -8.20 -2.82 -0.48
N GLN A 30 -8.18 -1.58 -0.96
CA GLN A 30 -8.36 -1.28 -2.38
C GLN A 30 -7.24 -1.87 -3.24
N SER A 31 -5.98 -1.79 -2.80
CA SER A 31 -4.85 -2.42 -3.51
C SER A 31 -5.05 -3.92 -3.67
N ARG A 32 -5.57 -4.60 -2.64
CA ARG A 32 -5.84 -6.05 -2.69
C ARG A 32 -7.00 -6.39 -3.59
N GLU A 33 -8.08 -5.61 -3.54
CA GLU A 33 -9.23 -5.77 -4.44
C GLU A 33 -8.82 -5.57 -5.91
N LEU A 34 -7.95 -4.60 -6.17
CA LEU A 34 -7.40 -4.36 -7.52
C LEU A 34 -6.55 -5.53 -8.00
N MET A 35 -5.66 -6.06 -7.15
CA MET A 35 -4.86 -7.25 -7.49
C MET A 35 -5.73 -8.49 -7.69
N ALA A 36 -6.80 -8.66 -6.93
CA ALA A 36 -7.71 -9.80 -7.06
C ALA A 36 -8.57 -9.77 -8.34
N THR A 37 -8.85 -8.57 -8.87
CA THR A 37 -9.66 -8.38 -10.08
C THR A 37 -8.83 -8.26 -11.35
N THR A 38 -7.53 -7.99 -11.23
CA THR A 38 -6.64 -7.88 -12.37
C THR A 38 -6.22 -9.26 -12.86
N ASP A 39 -6.48 -9.54 -14.13
CA ASP A 39 -5.96 -10.72 -14.80
C ASP A 39 -4.52 -10.47 -15.25
N PHE A 40 -3.56 -11.03 -14.52
CA PHE A 40 -2.14 -11.01 -14.85
C PHE A 40 -1.73 -12.13 -15.83
N THR A 41 -2.69 -12.96 -16.25
CA THR A 41 -2.41 -14.05 -17.18
C THR A 41 -2.03 -13.45 -18.53
N PRO A 42 -0.86 -13.83 -19.10
CA PRO A 42 -0.50 -13.44 -20.46
C PRO A 42 -1.59 -13.93 -21.42
N LYS A 43 -2.22 -13.02 -22.15
CA LYS A 43 -3.19 -13.38 -23.19
C LYS A 43 -2.59 -13.12 -24.56
N THR A 44 -2.61 -14.13 -25.41
CA THR A 44 -2.37 -13.96 -26.84
C THR A 44 -3.41 -12.98 -27.37
N THR A 45 -2.92 -11.82 -27.77
CA THR A 45 -3.76 -10.73 -28.27
C THR A 45 -3.88 -10.81 -29.79
N TYR A 46 -2.88 -11.42 -30.43
CA TYR A 46 -2.88 -11.66 -31.86
C TYR A 46 -2.08 -12.91 -32.19
N GLU A 47 -2.67 -13.77 -33.00
CA GLU A 47 -2.00 -14.89 -33.63
C GLU A 47 -1.79 -14.52 -35.10
N GLY A 48 -0.53 -14.30 -35.47
CA GLY A 48 -0.13 -14.00 -36.84
C GLY A 48 -0.40 -15.16 -37.78
N PRO A 49 -0.31 -14.90 -39.10
CA PRO A 49 -0.47 -15.94 -40.10
C PRO A 49 0.59 -17.03 -39.90
N LEU A 50 0.14 -18.28 -40.04
CA LEU A 50 1.01 -19.45 -40.01
C LEU A 50 1.76 -19.51 -41.35
N VAL A 51 3.09 -19.49 -41.31
CA VAL A 51 3.94 -19.66 -42.48
C VAL A 51 4.51 -21.08 -42.44
N GLU A 52 4.25 -21.85 -43.50
CA GLU A 52 4.97 -23.11 -43.73
C GLU A 52 6.28 -22.79 -44.45
N ASP A 53 7.38 -23.16 -43.81
CA ASP A 53 8.72 -23.01 -44.36
C ASP A 53 9.04 -24.24 -45.24
N ASP A 54 9.85 -24.03 -46.30
CA ASP A 54 10.20 -25.08 -47.28
C ASP A 54 10.99 -26.27 -46.68
N ASP A 55 11.46 -26.13 -45.43
CA ASP A 55 12.13 -27.16 -44.65
C ASP A 55 11.14 -28.05 -43.85
N GLY A 56 9.84 -27.86 -44.05
CA GLY A 56 8.77 -28.60 -43.37
C GLY A 56 8.49 -28.09 -41.96
N THR A 57 9.11 -26.98 -41.55
CA THR A 57 8.79 -26.32 -40.27
C THR A 57 7.65 -25.31 -40.44
N ARG A 58 7.03 -24.94 -39.31
CA ARG A 58 5.92 -23.98 -39.27
C ARG A 58 6.30 -22.87 -38.31
N SER A 59 6.27 -21.63 -38.78
CA SER A 59 6.54 -20.44 -37.99
C SER A 59 5.27 -19.60 -37.81
N GLN A 60 5.04 -19.11 -36.59
CA GLN A 60 3.89 -18.28 -36.24
C GLN A 60 4.33 -17.17 -35.28
N THR A 61 3.98 -15.93 -35.59
CA THR A 61 4.25 -14.79 -34.71
C THR A 61 3.07 -14.60 -33.75
N LEU A 62 3.31 -14.71 -32.44
CA LEU A 62 2.31 -14.50 -31.41
C LEU A 62 2.60 -13.20 -30.66
N THR A 63 1.64 -12.28 -30.62
CA THR A 63 1.76 -11.08 -29.75
C THR A 63 1.03 -11.35 -28.45
N VAL A 64 1.78 -11.33 -27.35
CA VAL A 64 1.26 -11.58 -26.00
C VAL A 64 1.31 -10.27 -25.22
N SER A 65 0.15 -9.78 -24.79
CA SER A 65 0.06 -8.62 -23.90
C SER A 65 -0.01 -9.10 -22.45
N THR A 66 0.87 -8.58 -21.60
CA THR A 66 0.88 -8.85 -20.16
C THR A 66 0.69 -7.55 -19.39
N VAL A 67 -0.32 -7.52 -18.52
CA VAL A 67 -0.43 -6.46 -17.52
C VAL A 67 0.58 -6.77 -16.43
N THR A 68 1.58 -5.91 -16.24
CA THR A 68 2.66 -6.13 -15.25
C THR A 68 2.48 -5.33 -13.97
N SER A 69 1.67 -4.27 -14.00
CA SER A 69 1.35 -3.47 -12.82
C SER A 69 0.01 -2.77 -12.96
N VAL A 70 -0.69 -2.59 -11.84
CA VAL A 70 -1.91 -1.78 -11.77
C VAL A 70 -1.79 -0.83 -10.59
N SER A 71 -2.09 0.43 -10.81
CA SER A 71 -2.10 1.47 -9.77
C SER A 71 -3.49 2.09 -9.68
N ALA A 72 -4.04 2.15 -8.48
CA ALA A 72 -5.25 2.90 -8.20
C ALA A 72 -4.93 4.18 -7.42
N TRP A 73 -5.69 5.22 -7.71
CA TRP A 73 -5.69 6.47 -6.97
C TRP A 73 -6.92 6.51 -6.08
N GLN A 74 -6.73 6.95 -4.84
CA GLN A 74 -7.80 7.09 -3.87
C GLN A 74 -7.85 8.54 -3.38
N VAL A 75 -9.05 9.10 -3.35
CA VAL A 75 -9.30 10.37 -2.67
C VAL A 75 -9.92 10.05 -1.31
N VAL A 76 -9.19 10.33 -0.23
CA VAL A 76 -9.71 10.19 1.13
C VAL A 76 -10.12 11.58 1.63
N ARG A 77 -11.40 11.73 1.97
CA ARG A 77 -11.95 12.97 2.54
C ARG A 77 -11.91 12.91 4.07
N LEU A 78 -11.29 13.91 4.67
CA LEU A 78 -11.20 14.13 6.11
C LEU A 78 -11.83 15.49 6.43
N GLY A 79 -13.15 15.51 6.59
CA GLY A 79 -13.91 16.76 6.77
C GLY A 79 -13.77 17.69 5.55
N PRO A 80 -13.29 18.95 5.71
CA PRO A 80 -13.12 19.88 4.60
C PRO A 80 -11.84 19.61 3.77
N PHE A 81 -10.97 18.70 4.22
CA PHE A 81 -9.72 18.38 3.54
C PHE A 81 -9.86 17.09 2.73
N ALA A 82 -9.17 17.03 1.59
CA ALA A 82 -9.08 15.83 0.77
C ALA A 82 -7.61 15.50 0.51
N ILE A 83 -7.24 14.24 0.71
CA ILE A 83 -5.91 13.72 0.45
C ILE A 83 -6.01 12.75 -0.72
N VAL A 84 -5.22 12.99 -1.76
CA VAL A 84 -5.05 12.05 -2.87
C VAL A 84 -3.88 11.14 -2.55
N VAL A 85 -4.13 9.84 -2.53
CA VAL A 85 -3.14 8.82 -2.20
C VAL A 85 -3.10 7.76 -3.28
N HIS A 86 -1.89 7.28 -3.57
CA HIS A 86 -1.74 6.07 -4.36
C HIS A 86 -1.97 4.85 -3.48
N ALA A 87 -2.86 3.96 -3.91
CA ALA A 87 -3.06 2.68 -3.27
C ALA A 87 -1.88 1.76 -3.61
N ARG A 88 -0.80 1.85 -2.82
CA ARG A 88 0.32 0.91 -2.86
C ARG A 88 0.35 0.09 -1.59
N GLU A 89 0.22 -1.23 -1.70
CA GLU A 89 0.16 -2.13 -0.53
C GLU A 89 1.39 -2.01 0.38
N TRP A 90 2.60 -1.88 -0.18
CA TRP A 90 3.81 -1.74 0.63
C TRP A 90 3.82 -0.45 1.45
N ALA A 91 3.32 0.66 0.90
CA ALA A 91 3.27 1.94 1.59
C ALA A 91 2.25 1.91 2.72
N ALA A 92 1.08 1.30 2.47
CA ALA A 92 0.08 1.07 3.50
C ALA A 92 0.60 0.19 4.65
N ASN A 93 1.33 -0.88 4.34
CA ASN A 93 1.93 -1.74 5.36
C ASN A 93 2.99 -1.01 6.19
N ALA A 94 3.83 -0.17 5.55
CA ALA A 94 4.83 0.63 6.26
C ALA A 94 4.18 1.62 7.26
N VAL A 95 3.10 2.29 6.85
CA VAL A 95 2.35 3.20 7.72
C VAL A 95 1.71 2.46 8.90
N LEU A 96 1.03 1.34 8.64
CA LEU A 96 0.42 0.53 9.71
C LEU A 96 1.47 0.03 10.71
N LEU A 97 2.63 -0.43 10.22
CA LEU A 97 3.74 -0.87 11.07
C LEU A 97 4.28 0.28 11.94
N ALA A 98 4.48 1.46 11.36
CA ALA A 98 4.93 2.64 12.10
C ALA A 98 3.96 3.01 13.24
N ILE A 99 2.65 2.89 13.00
CA ILE A 99 1.61 3.15 14.01
C ILE A 99 1.66 2.11 15.14
N VAL A 100 1.88 0.83 14.82
CA VAL A 100 2.07 -0.22 15.82
C VAL A 100 3.30 0.06 16.68
N LEU A 101 4.44 0.39 16.06
CA LEU A 101 5.68 0.73 16.78
C LEU A 101 5.50 1.94 17.69
N MET A 102 4.78 2.96 17.22
CA MET A 102 4.43 4.13 18.03
C MET A 102 3.56 3.75 19.23
N GLY A 103 2.58 2.85 19.04
CA GLY A 103 1.77 2.31 20.13
C GLY A 103 2.59 1.55 21.18
N ILE A 104 3.57 0.76 20.75
CA ILE A 104 4.53 0.10 21.65
C ILE A 104 5.35 1.13 22.44
N GLY A 105 5.83 2.20 21.78
CA GLY A 105 6.55 3.29 22.44
C GLY A 105 5.71 4.00 23.51
N LEU A 106 4.44 4.30 23.20
CA LEU A 106 3.47 4.87 24.15
C LEU A 106 3.22 3.95 25.35
N ALA A 107 3.01 2.65 25.11
CA ALA A 107 2.85 1.67 26.18
C ALA A 107 4.11 1.57 27.05
N GLY A 108 5.29 1.64 26.45
CA GLY A 108 6.57 1.70 27.16
C GLY A 108 6.69 2.92 28.07
N LEU A 109 6.27 4.10 27.62
CA LEU A 109 6.26 5.32 28.44
C LEU A 109 5.27 5.27 29.61
N LEU A 110 4.15 4.55 29.45
CA LEU A 110 3.19 4.32 30.52
C LEU A 110 3.66 3.28 31.54
N HIS A 111 4.33 2.22 31.06
CA HIS A 111 4.81 1.13 31.90
C HIS A 111 6.10 1.48 32.65
N PHE A 112 6.98 2.26 32.03
CA PHE A 112 8.22 2.75 32.63
C PHE A 112 8.13 4.26 32.81
N PRO A 113 7.56 4.76 33.91
CA PRO A 113 7.59 6.19 34.22
C PRO A 113 9.05 6.64 34.26
N THR A 114 9.33 7.79 33.63
CA THR A 114 10.66 8.39 33.45
C THR A 114 11.29 8.94 34.73
N GLN A 115 11.22 8.17 35.81
CA GLN A 115 11.90 8.42 37.08
C GLN A 115 12.72 7.19 37.45
N SER A 116 13.93 7.10 36.90
CA SER A 116 15.05 6.55 37.67
C SER A 116 15.74 7.72 38.38
N PRO A 117 16.18 7.58 39.64
CA PRO A 117 17.03 8.57 40.30
C PRO A 117 18.33 8.81 39.53
#